data_AF-A0A7S2GSP1-F1
#
_entry.id   AF-A0A7S2GSP1-F1
#
_cell.length_a   1.000
_cell.length_b   1.000
_cell.length_c   1.000
_cell.angle_alpha   90.00
_cell.angle_beta   90.00
_cell.angle_gamma   90.00
#
_symmetry.space_group_name_H-M   'P 1'
#
loop_
_entity.id
_entity.type
_entity.pdbx_description
1 polymer ?
#
loop_
_entity_poly.entity_id
_entity_poly.type
_entity_poly.pdbx_seq_one_letter_code
_entity_poly.pdbx_strand_id
1 'polypeptide(L)'
;YWLRSRVITREKRERAQKASRTSGSSPRVPPPDLELQRVEGETPPGVGLTSPRTSPRSMAQRDTTERWYAGERMGDVLSEATMPPFDPMLDYAGCVIQYGYVIYFSVSWPLAPFVCALHTMFRLRSNVLRLTKLSMRPRPEATTGIGVWQTLLKLEAWSCVLINCLIVTLSTDQLDYLTCW
;
A
#
# COMPACT_ATOMS: atom_id res chain seq x y z
N TYR A 1 -10.28 -0.14 34.26
CA TYR A 1 -8.87 -0.60 34.23
C TYR A 1 -8.68 -2.02 33.69
N TRP A 2 -9.52 -2.99 34.03
CA TRP A 2 -9.33 -4.40 33.65
C TRP A 2 -9.52 -4.72 32.15
N LEU A 3 -10.46 -4.06 31.47
CA LEU A 3 -10.70 -4.23 30.04
C LEU A 3 -9.55 -3.68 29.17
N ARG A 4 -8.91 -2.58 29.60
CA ARG A 4 -7.80 -1.95 28.88
C ARG A 4 -6.56 -2.85 28.86
N SER A 5 -6.28 -3.55 29.94
CA SER A 5 -5.16 -4.51 30.01
C SER A 5 -5.36 -5.72 29.09
N ARG A 6 -6.59 -6.19 28.90
CA ARG A 6 -6.88 -7.31 27.97
C ARG A 6 -6.73 -6.92 26.51
N VAL A 7 -7.13 -5.70 26.14
CA VAL A 7 -6.96 -5.17 24.78
C VAL A 7 -5.48 -5.01 24.44
N ILE A 8 -4.69 -4.42 25.35
CA ILE A 8 -3.24 -4.24 25.16
C ILE A 8 -2.52 -5.60 25.04
N THR A 9 -2.99 -6.62 25.76
CA THR A 9 -2.43 -7.98 25.67
C THR A 9 -2.77 -8.65 24.34
N ARG A 10 -3.97 -8.42 23.78
CA ARG A 10 -4.35 -8.91 22.45
C ARG A 10 -3.54 -8.22 21.35
N GLU A 11 -3.40 -6.90 21.40
CA GLU A 11 -2.59 -6.16 20.42
C GLU A 11 -1.11 -6.61 20.44
N LYS A 12 -0.54 -6.88 21.61
CA LYS A 12 0.83 -7.40 21.71
C LYS A 12 0.97 -8.79 21.10
N ARG A 13 -0.03 -9.67 21.29
CA ARG A 13 -0.05 -11.01 20.69
C ARG A 13 -0.22 -10.94 19.17
N GLU A 14 -1.08 -10.06 18.69
CA GLU A 14 -1.28 -9.85 17.25
C GLU A 14 -0.05 -9.25 16.58
N ARG A 15 0.64 -8.30 17.23
CA ARG A 15 1.93 -7.76 16.74
C ARG A 15 3.03 -8.82 16.74
N ALA A 16 3.10 -9.66 17.77
CA ALA A 16 4.04 -10.78 17.83
C ALA A 16 3.75 -11.83 16.73
N GLN A 17 2.48 -12.12 16.47
CA GLN A 17 2.05 -13.07 15.45
C GLN A 17 2.18 -12.50 14.02
N LYS A 18 2.10 -11.18 13.87
CA LYS A 18 2.37 -10.48 12.61
C LYS A 18 3.87 -10.39 12.34
N ALA A 19 4.68 -10.16 13.38
CA ALA A 19 6.14 -10.19 13.32
C ALA A 19 6.68 -11.60 12.95
N SER A 20 6.05 -12.66 13.48
CA SER A 20 6.41 -14.04 13.11
C SER A 20 6.00 -14.40 11.68
N ARG A 21 4.88 -13.87 11.17
CA ARG A 21 4.47 -14.05 9.76
C ARG A 21 5.35 -13.28 8.78
N THR A 22 5.86 -12.11 9.14
CA THR A 22 6.83 -11.34 8.31
C THR A 22 8.23 -11.94 8.29
N SER A 23 8.56 -12.82 9.25
CA SER A 23 9.82 -13.59 9.24
C SER A 23 9.82 -14.68 8.15
N GLY A 24 8.64 -15.06 7.63
CA GLY A 24 8.48 -16.19 6.72
C GLY A 24 8.57 -15.89 5.23
N SER A 25 8.75 -14.63 4.81
CA SER A 25 8.61 -14.22 3.39
C SER A 25 9.84 -13.55 2.78
N SER A 26 11.04 -13.84 3.29
CA SER A 26 12.28 -13.57 2.54
C SER A 26 12.59 -14.78 1.67
N PRO A 27 12.94 -14.62 0.36
CA PRO A 27 13.39 -15.74 -0.46
C PRO A 27 14.54 -16.43 0.27
N ARG A 28 14.34 -17.69 0.67
CA ARG A 28 15.37 -18.46 1.39
C ARG A 28 16.47 -18.83 0.41
N VAL A 29 17.39 -17.92 0.17
CA VAL A 29 18.74 -18.32 -0.23
C VAL A 29 19.38 -18.87 1.04
N PRO A 30 19.59 -20.20 1.15
CA PRO A 30 20.27 -20.75 2.31
C PRO A 30 21.69 -20.17 2.38
N PRO A 31 22.23 -19.95 3.58
CA PRO A 31 23.63 -19.63 3.77
C PRO A 31 24.52 -20.62 2.99
N PRO A 32 25.63 -20.18 2.38
CA PRO A 32 26.47 -21.04 1.54
C PRO A 32 26.98 -22.30 2.26
N ASP A 33 27.05 -22.28 3.60
CA ASP A 33 27.41 -23.40 4.46
C ASP A 33 26.28 -24.44 4.69
N LEU A 34 25.01 -24.05 4.53
CA LEU A 34 23.85 -24.92 4.75
C LEU A 34 23.57 -25.89 3.59
N GLU A 35 23.95 -25.52 2.36
CA GLU A 35 23.94 -26.42 1.19
C GLU A 35 24.98 -27.53 1.34
N LEU A 36 26.19 -27.20 1.79
CA LEU A 36 27.27 -28.16 2.05
C LEU A 36 26.90 -29.17 3.16
N GLN A 37 26.22 -28.70 4.21
CA GLN A 37 25.79 -29.55 5.32
C GLN A 37 24.62 -30.48 4.95
N ARG A 38 23.76 -30.07 4.02
CA ARG A 38 22.71 -30.93 3.47
C ARG A 38 23.30 -32.08 2.64
N VAL A 39 24.40 -31.82 1.93
CA VAL A 39 25.14 -32.85 1.18
C VAL A 39 25.88 -33.82 2.14
N GLU A 40 26.37 -33.34 3.29
CA GLU A 40 27.00 -34.18 4.33
C GLU A 40 26.00 -34.97 5.21
N GLY A 41 24.69 -34.68 5.14
CA GLY A 41 23.68 -35.16 6.09
C GLY A 41 23.05 -36.53 5.80
N GLU A 42 23.32 -37.17 4.67
CA GLU A 42 22.80 -38.52 4.38
C GLU A 42 23.70 -39.61 5.01
N THR A 43 23.40 -40.02 6.25
CA THR A 43 24.01 -41.20 6.89
C THR A 43 22.94 -42.15 7.48
N PRO A 44 23.11 -43.50 7.45
CA PRO A 44 22.13 -44.45 7.99
C PRO A 44 22.09 -44.49 9.54
N PRO A 45 21.06 -45.11 10.14
CA PRO A 45 20.59 -44.74 11.47
C PRO A 45 21.32 -45.49 12.59
N GLY A 46 21.66 -44.76 13.65
CA GLY A 46 22.13 -45.39 14.88
C GLY A 46 22.52 -44.39 15.97
N VAL A 47 21.76 -44.44 17.06
CA VAL A 47 22.19 -44.18 18.44
C VAL A 47 22.29 -42.72 18.90
N GLY A 48 21.54 -42.43 19.97
CA GLY A 48 22.11 -41.77 21.14
C GLY A 48 21.48 -40.45 21.54
N LEU A 49 20.56 -40.52 22.51
CA LEU A 49 20.19 -39.40 23.36
C LEU A 49 21.41 -38.86 24.11
N THR A 50 21.88 -37.64 23.79
CA THR A 50 22.71 -36.86 24.73
C THR A 50 22.37 -35.37 24.65
N SER A 51 22.30 -34.73 25.82
CA SER A 51 22.06 -33.30 26.05
C SER A 51 22.99 -32.39 25.21
N PRO A 52 22.51 -31.25 24.69
CA PRO A 52 23.26 -30.44 23.73
C PRO A 52 24.39 -29.67 24.44
N ARG A 53 25.59 -30.26 24.50
CA ARG A 53 26.84 -29.52 24.71
C ARG A 53 27.08 -28.70 23.44
N THR A 54 26.75 -27.40 23.47
CA THR A 54 26.99 -26.50 22.33
C THR A 54 28.48 -26.48 22.00
N SER A 55 28.83 -27.19 20.93
CA SER A 55 30.20 -27.28 20.41
C SER A 55 30.70 -25.90 19.97
N PRO A 56 31.98 -25.53 20.19
CA PRO A 56 32.56 -24.27 19.71
C PRO A 56 32.36 -24.04 18.20
N ARG A 57 32.33 -25.14 17.43
CA ARG A 57 32.08 -25.14 15.99
C ARG A 57 30.65 -24.69 15.65
N SER A 58 29.67 -25.06 16.47
CA SER A 58 28.28 -24.60 16.32
C SER A 58 28.11 -23.11 16.61
N MET A 59 28.97 -22.54 17.47
CA MET A 59 28.94 -21.12 17.82
C MET A 59 29.54 -20.25 16.71
N ALA A 60 30.68 -20.66 16.15
CA ALA A 60 31.28 -20.01 14.98
C ALA A 60 30.37 -20.05 13.73
N GLN A 61 29.60 -21.14 13.55
CA GLN A 61 28.64 -21.24 12.45
C GLN A 61 27.44 -20.29 12.64
N ARG A 62 26.96 -20.10 13.88
CA ARG A 62 25.92 -19.10 14.15
C ARG A 62 26.39 -17.68 13.84
N ASP A 63 27.60 -17.31 14.28
CA ASP A 63 28.14 -15.96 14.04
C ASP A 63 28.31 -15.64 12.55
N THR A 64 28.68 -16.64 11.73
CA THR A 64 28.78 -16.45 10.28
C THR A 64 27.40 -16.32 9.65
N THR A 65 26.42 -17.17 10.00
CA THR A 65 25.05 -17.06 9.49
C THR A 65 24.38 -15.73 9.87
N GLU A 66 24.54 -15.25 11.10
CA GLU A 66 24.02 -13.95 11.55
C GLU A 66 24.60 -12.79 10.72
N ARG A 67 25.90 -12.86 10.38
CA ARG A 67 26.55 -11.87 9.50
C ARG A 67 26.02 -11.93 8.07
N TRP A 68 25.77 -13.11 7.52
CA TRP A 68 25.17 -13.28 6.20
C TRP A 68 23.76 -12.68 6.15
N TYR A 69 22.91 -13.00 7.11
CA TYR A 69 21.56 -12.41 7.19
C TYR A 69 21.61 -10.90 7.43
N ALA A 70 22.59 -10.39 8.18
CA ALA A 70 22.80 -8.96 8.37
C ALA A 70 23.21 -8.26 7.06
N GLY A 71 24.08 -8.88 6.26
CA GLY A 71 24.51 -8.37 4.96
C GLY A 71 23.36 -8.31 3.95
N GLU A 72 22.60 -9.39 3.82
CA GLU A 72 21.44 -9.45 2.91
C GLU A 72 20.36 -8.42 3.29
N ARG A 73 20.02 -8.34 4.59
CA ARG A 73 19.09 -7.32 5.09
C ARG A 73 19.58 -5.91 4.83
N MET A 74 20.88 -5.66 4.92
CA MET A 74 21.44 -4.35 4.60
C MET A 74 21.25 -4.04 3.11
N GLY A 75 21.46 -5.03 2.24
CA GLY A 75 21.18 -4.91 0.80
C GLY A 75 19.74 -4.53 0.51
N ASP A 76 18.78 -5.22 1.14
CA ASP A 76 17.34 -4.91 1.02
C ASP A 76 17.03 -3.47 1.45
N VAL A 77 17.56 -3.04 2.60
CA VAL A 77 17.31 -1.68 3.14
C VAL A 77 17.92 -0.60 2.24
N LEU A 78 19.11 -0.83 1.70
CA LEU A 78 19.76 0.11 0.77
C LEU A 78 18.97 0.20 -0.55
N SER A 79 18.45 -0.92 -1.03
CA SER A 79 17.60 -0.95 -2.23
C SER A 79 16.30 -0.17 -2.01
N GLU A 80 15.67 -0.30 -0.84
CA GLU A 80 14.47 0.45 -0.45
C GLU A 80 14.77 1.95 -0.32
N ALA A 81 15.92 2.31 0.25
CA ALA A 81 16.33 3.71 0.41
C ALA A 81 16.62 4.42 -0.93
N THR A 82 16.89 3.65 -1.99
CA THR A 82 17.13 4.20 -3.34
C THR A 82 15.82 4.48 -4.08
N MET A 83 14.69 3.96 -3.61
CA MET A 83 13.39 4.17 -4.25
C MET A 83 12.93 5.64 -4.15
N PRO A 84 12.19 6.15 -5.14
CA PRO A 84 11.71 7.52 -5.12
C PRO A 84 10.73 7.77 -3.95
N PRO A 85 10.73 8.99 -3.38
CA PRO A 85 9.75 9.36 -2.36
C PRO A 85 8.34 9.39 -2.96
N PHE A 86 7.36 8.99 -2.16
CA PHE A 86 5.95 9.00 -2.56
C PHE A 86 5.37 10.41 -2.42
N ASP A 87 4.97 11.02 -3.55
CA ASP A 87 4.22 12.27 -3.59
C ASP A 87 2.74 12.01 -3.95
N PRO A 88 1.78 12.30 -3.04
CA PRO A 88 0.37 12.10 -3.31
C PRO A 88 -0.29 13.22 -4.12
N MET A 89 0.37 14.36 -4.37
CA MET A 89 -0.28 15.54 -4.98
C MET A 89 -0.87 15.26 -6.37
N LEU A 90 -0.09 14.63 -7.26
CA LEU A 90 -0.57 14.28 -8.60
C LEU A 90 -1.68 13.23 -8.57
N ASP A 91 -1.65 12.32 -7.59
CA ASP A 91 -2.67 11.30 -7.43
C ASP A 91 -4.01 11.92 -7.02
N TYR A 92 -3.99 12.93 -6.13
CA TYR A 92 -5.18 13.70 -5.78
C TYR A 92 -5.68 14.56 -6.94
N ALA A 93 -4.79 15.24 -7.68
CA ALA A 93 -5.17 16.02 -8.86
C ALA A 93 -5.87 15.15 -9.92
N GLY A 94 -5.33 13.95 -10.17
CA GLY A 94 -5.96 12.99 -11.07
C GLY A 94 -7.34 12.53 -10.60
N CYS A 95 -7.56 12.39 -9.28
CA CYS A 95 -8.87 12.07 -8.72
C CYS A 95 -9.88 13.21 -8.87
N VAL A 96 -9.46 14.48 -8.70
CA VAL A 96 -10.34 15.65 -8.91
C VAL A 96 -10.77 15.73 -10.37
N ILE A 97 -9.82 15.66 -11.31
CA ILE A 97 -10.13 15.69 -12.74
C ILE A 97 -11.10 14.56 -13.12
N GLN A 98 -10.88 13.35 -12.57
CA GLN A 98 -11.76 12.22 -12.79
C GLN A 98 -13.19 12.46 -12.27
N TYR A 99 -13.31 13.10 -11.11
CA TYR A 99 -14.60 13.48 -10.54
C TYR A 99 -15.32 14.52 -11.41
N GLY A 100 -14.61 15.56 -11.87
CA GLY A 100 -15.10 16.53 -12.84
C GLY A 100 -15.68 15.86 -14.09
N TYR A 101 -14.96 14.90 -14.69
CA TYR A 101 -15.46 14.17 -15.85
C TYR A 101 -16.79 13.45 -15.59
N VAL A 102 -16.98 12.89 -14.40
CA VAL A 102 -18.24 12.20 -14.06
C VAL A 102 -19.38 13.20 -13.93
N ILE A 103 -19.20 14.29 -13.17
CA ILE A 103 -20.30 15.19 -12.84
C ILE A 103 -20.72 16.04 -14.05
N TYR A 104 -19.78 16.53 -14.86
CA TYR A 104 -20.12 17.39 -16.00
C TYR A 104 -20.65 16.60 -17.20
N PHE A 105 -20.07 15.43 -17.51
CA PHE A 105 -20.41 14.70 -18.73
C PHE A 105 -21.51 13.63 -18.52
N SER A 106 -21.94 13.39 -17.28
CA SER A 106 -23.04 12.43 -17.01
C SER A 106 -24.34 12.78 -17.72
N VAL A 107 -24.62 14.08 -17.94
CA VAL A 107 -25.82 14.56 -18.65
C VAL A 107 -25.76 14.26 -20.15
N SER A 108 -24.58 14.39 -20.76
CA SER A 108 -24.39 14.14 -22.19
C SER A 108 -24.20 12.65 -22.51
N TRP A 109 -23.54 11.90 -21.62
CA TRP A 109 -23.29 10.47 -21.82
C TRP A 109 -23.52 9.68 -20.52
N PRO A 110 -24.68 9.02 -20.36
CA PRO A 110 -25.02 8.30 -19.13
C PRO A 110 -24.12 7.08 -18.85
N LEU A 111 -23.31 6.63 -19.83
CA LEU A 111 -22.35 5.53 -19.66
C LEU A 111 -20.99 6.00 -19.09
N ALA A 112 -20.71 7.31 -19.10
CA ALA A 112 -19.49 7.90 -18.54
C ALA A 112 -19.19 7.44 -17.09
N PRO A 113 -20.14 7.47 -16.13
CA PRO A 113 -19.88 6.99 -14.77
C PRO A 113 -19.45 5.52 -14.71
N PHE A 114 -19.93 4.67 -15.61
CA PHE A 114 -19.52 3.25 -15.64
C PHE A 114 -18.07 3.08 -16.10
N VAL A 115 -17.67 3.79 -17.15
CA VAL A 115 -16.27 3.80 -17.62
C VAL A 115 -15.34 4.34 -16.52
N CYS A 116 -15.78 5.38 -15.82
CA CYS A 116 -15.04 5.98 -14.71
C CYS A 116 -14.91 5.03 -13.51
N ALA A 117 -15.94 4.23 -13.22
CA ALA A 117 -15.90 3.20 -12.19
C ALA A 117 -14.85 2.12 -12.51
N LEU A 118 -14.82 1.63 -13.76
CA LEU A 118 -13.79 0.68 -14.21
C LEU A 118 -12.38 1.29 -14.10
N HIS A 119 -12.20 2.53 -14.55
CA HIS A 119 -10.91 3.22 -14.43
C HIS A 119 -10.47 3.40 -12.97
N THR A 120 -11.42 3.68 -12.06
CA THR A 120 -11.16 3.79 -10.62
C THR A 120 -10.71 2.45 -10.02
N MET A 121 -11.22 1.31 -10.51
CA MET A 121 -10.76 -0.02 -10.08
C MET A 121 -9.30 -0.29 -10.48
N PHE A 122 -8.92 0.04 -11.71
CA PHE A 122 -7.53 -0.09 -12.14
C PHE A 122 -6.60 0.82 -11.33
N ARG A 123 -7.05 2.05 -11.06
CA ARG A 123 -6.30 3.04 -10.27
C ARG A 123 -6.07 2.60 -8.83
N LEU A 124 -7.05 1.96 -8.19
CA LEU A 124 -6.87 1.44 -6.84
C LEU A 124 -5.78 0.35 -6.80
N ARG A 125 -5.79 -0.56 -7.78
CA ARG A 125 -4.76 -1.62 -7.86
C ARG A 125 -3.38 -1.06 -8.17
N SER A 126 -3.28 -0.11 -9.10
CA SER A 126 -1.98 0.53 -9.41
C SER A 126 -1.42 1.28 -8.20
N ASN A 127 -2.28 1.94 -7.40
CA ASN A 127 -1.83 2.65 -6.20
C ASN A 127 -1.29 1.70 -5.12
N VAL A 128 -1.92 0.54 -4.93
CA VAL A 128 -1.40 -0.49 -4.01
C VAL A 128 -0.05 -1.01 -4.49
N LEU A 129 0.11 -1.29 -5.79
CA LEU A 129 1.39 -1.74 -6.34
C LEU A 129 2.47 -0.66 -6.19
N ARG A 130 2.13 0.60 -6.46
CA ARG A 130 3.05 1.72 -6.27
C ARG A 130 3.54 1.83 -4.83
N LEU A 131 2.63 1.82 -3.86
CA LEU A 131 2.95 1.94 -2.44
C LEU A 131 3.72 0.74 -1.86
N THR A 132 3.61 -0.44 -2.47
CA THR A 132 4.24 -1.67 -1.94
C THR A 132 5.53 -2.07 -2.64
N LYS A 133 5.72 -1.66 -3.90
CA LYS A 133 6.83 -2.14 -4.74
C LYS A 133 7.67 -1.04 -5.39
N LEU A 134 7.11 0.16 -5.56
CA LEU A 134 7.73 1.21 -6.38
C LEU A 134 8.03 2.48 -5.59
N SER A 135 7.79 2.50 -4.29
CA SER A 135 7.97 3.68 -3.45
C SER A 135 8.54 3.28 -2.11
N MET A 136 9.43 4.11 -1.59
CA MET A 136 9.93 3.99 -0.22
C MET A 136 8.75 4.09 0.75
N ARG A 137 8.78 3.32 1.85
CA ARG A 137 7.74 3.36 2.86
C ARG A 137 7.54 4.79 3.41
N PRO A 138 6.38 5.43 3.15
CA PRO A 138 6.12 6.77 3.67
C PRO A 138 5.94 6.72 5.18
N ARG A 139 6.38 7.79 5.87
CA ARG A 139 6.14 7.93 7.31
C ARG A 139 4.66 8.23 7.54
N PRO A 140 4.02 7.59 8.54
CA PRO A 140 2.64 7.90 8.87
C PRO A 140 2.56 9.33 9.42
N GLU A 141 1.86 10.19 8.70
CA GLU A 141 1.54 11.54 9.14
C GLU A 141 0.06 11.59 9.53
N ALA A 142 -0.22 12.11 10.73
CA ALA A 142 -1.58 12.30 11.18
C ALA A 142 -2.17 13.53 10.49
N THR A 143 -3.19 13.33 9.66
CA THR A 143 -3.95 14.41 9.03
C THR A 143 -5.38 14.43 9.55
N THR A 144 -5.95 15.63 9.72
CA THR A 144 -7.34 15.84 10.12
C THR A 144 -8.32 15.68 8.96
N GLY A 145 -7.83 15.66 7.71
CA GLY A 145 -8.65 15.44 6.53
C GLY A 145 -7.84 15.46 5.23
N ILE A 146 -8.54 15.50 4.10
CA ILE A 146 -7.90 15.52 2.77
C ILE A 146 -7.34 16.93 2.45
N GLY A 147 -7.73 17.96 3.20
CA GLY A 147 -7.19 19.33 3.05
C GLY A 147 -7.82 20.11 1.90
N VAL A 148 -7.01 20.83 1.12
CA VAL A 148 -7.43 21.75 0.03
C VAL A 148 -8.29 21.06 -1.03
N TRP A 149 -8.06 19.78 -1.28
CA TRP A 149 -8.82 19.02 -2.29
C TRP A 149 -10.31 18.91 -1.96
N GLN A 150 -10.69 18.95 -0.67
CA GLN A 150 -12.12 19.00 -0.30
C GLN A 150 -12.79 20.28 -0.79
N THR A 151 -12.09 21.40 -0.70
CA THR A 151 -12.59 22.68 -1.20
C THR A 151 -12.71 22.65 -2.73
N LEU A 152 -11.75 22.04 -3.42
CA LEU A 152 -11.80 21.87 -4.88
C LEU A 152 -12.96 20.98 -5.33
N LEU A 153 -13.16 19.82 -4.69
CA LEU A 153 -14.29 18.93 -4.99
C LEU A 153 -15.64 19.61 -4.74
N LYS A 154 -15.75 20.41 -3.68
CA LYS A 154 -16.95 21.23 -3.44
C LYS A 154 -17.14 22.23 -4.56
N LEU A 155 -16.11 22.98 -4.94
CA LEU A 155 -16.19 23.97 -6.02
C LEU A 155 -16.62 23.33 -7.35
N GLU A 156 -16.12 22.14 -7.67
CA GLU A 156 -16.57 21.37 -8.83
C GLU A 156 -18.05 20.96 -8.72
N ALA A 157 -18.51 20.55 -7.54
CA ALA A 157 -19.92 20.21 -7.35
C ALA A 157 -20.85 21.43 -7.55
N TRP A 158 -20.50 22.60 -7.01
CA TRP A 158 -21.28 23.83 -7.19
C TRP A 158 -21.26 24.31 -8.64
N SER A 159 -20.11 24.30 -9.30
CA SER A 159 -19.98 24.68 -10.71
C SER A 159 -20.71 23.71 -11.65
N CYS A 160 -20.79 22.42 -11.31
CA CYS A 160 -21.60 21.45 -12.05
C CYS A 160 -23.08 21.81 -12.06
N VAL A 161 -23.64 22.25 -10.93
CA VAL A 161 -25.03 22.74 -10.88
C VAL A 161 -25.20 23.94 -11.80
N LEU A 162 -24.29 24.92 -11.74
CA LEU A 162 -24.34 26.10 -12.60
C LEU A 162 -24.26 25.76 -14.09
N ILE A 163 -23.35 24.86 -14.47
CA ILE A 163 -23.17 24.41 -15.86
C ILE A 163 -24.41 23.66 -16.34
N ASN A 164 -24.98 22.76 -15.54
CA ASN A 164 -26.19 22.04 -15.92
C ASN A 164 -27.40 22.99 -16.06
N CYS A 165 -27.55 23.97 -15.15
CA CYS A 165 -28.56 25.02 -15.28
C CYS A 165 -28.36 25.85 -16.55
N LEU A 166 -27.11 26.22 -16.87
CA LEU A 166 -26.77 26.95 -18.08
C LEU A 166 -27.08 26.14 -19.34
N ILE A 167 -26.72 24.85 -19.37
CA ILE A 167 -27.03 23.94 -20.48
C ILE A 167 -28.54 23.89 -20.71
N VAL A 168 -29.34 23.70 -19.65
CA VAL A 168 -30.81 23.65 -19.77
C VAL A 168 -31.37 24.99 -20.26
N THR A 169 -30.88 26.11 -19.71
CA THR A 169 -31.38 27.45 -20.04
C THR A 169 -31.02 27.87 -21.47
N LEU A 170 -29.83 27.51 -21.96
CA LEU A 170 -29.41 27.77 -23.34
C LEU A 170 -30.01 26.79 -24.35
N SER A 171 -30.25 25.54 -23.96
CA SER A 171 -30.77 24.51 -24.87
C SER A 171 -32.30 24.52 -24.98
N THR A 172 -32.98 25.08 -23.99
CA THR A 172 -34.44 25.23 -24.02
C THR A 172 -34.76 26.67 -24.40
N ASP A 173 -35.67 26.88 -25.36
CA ASP A 173 -36.19 28.21 -25.77
C ASP A 173 -36.91 28.97 -24.61
N GLN A 174 -36.78 28.52 -23.36
CA GLN A 174 -37.23 29.19 -22.13
C GLN A 174 -36.66 30.61 -22.02
N LEU A 175 -35.45 30.86 -22.54
CA LEU A 175 -34.86 32.19 -22.57
C LEU A 175 -35.62 33.13 -23.51
N ASP A 176 -36.15 32.64 -24.63
CA ASP A 176 -36.93 33.43 -25.59
C ASP A 176 -38.30 33.84 -25.02
N TYR A 177 -38.87 33.05 -24.11
CA TYR A 177 -40.07 33.43 -23.38
C TYR A 177 -39.85 34.55 -22.36
N LEU A 178 -38.63 34.71 -21.82
CA LEU A 178 -38.29 35.74 -20.83
C LEU A 178 -37.83 37.06 -21.47
N THR A 179 -37.28 37.02 -22.68
CA THR A 179 -36.84 38.20 -23.43
C THR A 179 -37.93 38.84 -24.28
N CYS A 180 -39.11 38.20 -24.45
CA CYS A 180 -40.21 38.71 -25.27
C CYS A 180 -41.16 39.72 -24.55
N TRP A 181 -40.67 40.42 -23.53
CA TRP A 181 -41.35 41.54 -22.84
C TRP A 181 -40.47 42.80 -22.83
#